data_AF-A0A520IGS1-F1
#
_entry.id   AF-A0A520IGS1-F1
#
_cell.length_a   1.000
_cell.length_b   1.000
_cell.length_c   1.000
_cell.angle_alpha   90.00
_cell.angle_beta   90.00
_cell.angle_gamma   90.00
#
_symmetry.space_group_name_H-M   'P 1'
#
loop_
_entity.id
_entity.type
_entity.pdbx_description
1 polymer ?
#
loop_
_entity_poly.entity_id
_entity_poly.type
_entity_poly.pdbx_seq_one_letter_code
_entity_poly.pdbx_strand_id
1 'polypeptide(L)'
;MKKITSVSAIIFVLSIFFASLSYAQPRFENTFNSCSIYLPSGSGTSSDVSYRKVGESAWKATFPLYHDMERKEFRGSIVLLNEDTEYEVRTIIKTGDEVTEDKISRFKTWTATPTIGREVLLSSFLKSGKYVDVQNLKGSPTSWIRLIPDIAINAGTSSDYALRFVNSSYVILEGANIKGGRLNAVDLLSTASDIRLINCNISKWGRPAVSQNATGHFLDKDGVAVNYDSGVKIGKAKNIVVESLQFLVENKLVKVYGFVIMPNHIHLIWRNIQMNKKEHPDESFLKFTAHQFKKELKNTDQLDDKYLVDKADRKYQFWQRCPLLQ
;
A
#
# COMPACT_ATOMS: atom_id res chain seq x y z
N MET A 1 31.90 39.22 -70.53
CA MET A 1 31.93 37.81 -70.12
C MET A 1 32.57 37.68 -68.74
N LYS A 2 31.77 37.43 -67.69
CA LYS A 2 32.23 36.91 -66.39
C LYS A 2 31.11 36.00 -65.88
N LYS A 3 31.31 34.68 -65.96
CA LYS A 3 30.41 33.68 -65.38
C LYS A 3 30.60 33.71 -63.87
N ILE A 4 29.57 34.06 -63.11
CA ILE A 4 29.54 33.87 -61.67
C ILE A 4 28.99 32.46 -61.43
N THR A 5 29.88 31.52 -61.14
CA THR A 5 29.52 30.19 -60.65
C THR A 5 29.19 30.28 -59.17
N SER A 6 27.90 30.12 -58.83
CA SER A 6 27.44 29.94 -57.45
C SER A 6 27.91 28.58 -56.93
N VAL A 7 28.79 28.58 -55.93
CA VAL A 7 29.15 27.39 -55.17
C VAL A 7 28.22 27.32 -53.95
N SER A 8 27.28 26.39 -53.93
CA SER A 8 26.47 26.08 -52.75
C SER A 8 27.24 25.12 -51.86
N ALA A 9 27.69 25.58 -50.69
CA ALA A 9 28.20 24.72 -49.63
C ALA A 9 27.04 24.26 -48.74
N ILE A 10 26.73 22.96 -48.76
CA ILE A 10 25.78 22.34 -47.84
C ILE A 10 26.57 21.89 -46.61
N ILE A 11 26.36 22.56 -45.48
CA ILE A 11 26.90 22.14 -44.17
C ILE A 11 25.90 21.14 -43.58
N PHE A 12 26.26 19.87 -43.51
CA PHE A 12 25.54 18.89 -42.70
C PHE A 12 25.96 19.06 -41.24
N VAL A 13 25.12 19.70 -40.43
CA VAL A 13 25.24 19.64 -38.97
C VAL A 13 24.70 18.29 -38.53
N LEU A 14 25.59 17.36 -38.22
CA LEU A 14 25.24 16.09 -37.60
C LEU A 14 24.93 16.36 -36.12
N SER A 15 23.68 16.69 -35.82
CA SER A 15 23.18 16.76 -34.44
C SER A 15 23.12 15.34 -33.87
N ILE A 16 24.18 14.93 -33.17
CA ILE A 16 24.16 13.72 -32.34
C ILE A 16 23.23 14.02 -31.17
N PHE A 17 21.95 13.64 -31.30
CA PHE A 17 21.08 13.50 -30.15
C PHE A 17 21.60 12.34 -29.30
N PHE A 18 22.35 12.64 -28.24
CA PHE A 18 22.43 11.71 -27.13
C PHE A 18 21.01 11.59 -26.57
N ALA A 19 20.34 10.49 -26.90
CA ALA A 19 19.17 10.07 -26.17
C ALA A 19 19.66 9.74 -24.75
N SER A 20 19.67 10.73 -23.86
CA SER A 20 19.77 10.46 -22.44
C SER A 20 18.59 9.54 -22.12
N LEU A 21 18.86 8.30 -21.74
CA LEU A 21 17.85 7.48 -21.06
C LEU A 21 17.52 8.24 -19.78
N SER A 22 16.50 9.11 -19.84
CA SER A 22 15.88 9.66 -18.66
C SER A 22 15.17 8.49 -17.98
N TYR A 23 15.84 7.84 -17.03
CA TYR A 23 15.12 6.94 -16.13
C TYR A 23 14.00 7.74 -15.46
N ALA A 24 12.85 7.08 -15.31
CA ALA A 24 11.65 7.70 -14.75
C ALA A 24 11.96 8.29 -13.35
N GLN A 25 11.21 9.33 -12.98
CA GLN A 25 11.43 10.05 -11.72
C GLN A 25 11.38 9.10 -10.51
N PRO A 26 12.18 9.35 -9.45
CA PRO A 26 12.06 8.65 -8.18
C PRO A 26 10.61 8.61 -7.70
N ARG A 27 10.12 7.43 -7.33
CA ARG A 27 8.79 7.29 -6.71
C ARG A 27 8.97 7.23 -5.20
N PHE A 28 8.19 8.05 -4.50
CA PHE A 28 8.13 8.11 -3.04
C PHE A 28 6.74 7.73 -2.56
N GLU A 29 6.69 6.86 -1.56
CA GLU A 29 5.45 6.36 -0.99
C GLU A 29 5.51 6.55 0.53
N ASN A 30 4.78 7.55 0.99
CA ASN A 30 4.94 8.16 2.30
C ASN A 30 3.97 7.59 3.35
N THR A 31 4.37 7.70 4.61
CA THR A 31 3.55 7.46 5.80
C THR A 31 3.75 8.62 6.79
N PHE A 32 3.29 8.51 8.03
CA PHE A 32 3.52 9.52 9.08
C PHE A 32 5.00 9.69 9.42
N ASN A 33 5.77 8.60 9.52
CA ASN A 33 7.16 8.65 10.02
C ASN A 33 8.16 7.85 9.16
N SER A 34 7.75 7.42 7.98
CA SER A 34 8.58 6.67 7.03
C SER A 34 8.20 6.98 5.59
N CYS A 35 9.10 6.70 4.66
CA CYS A 35 8.88 6.83 3.23
C CYS A 35 9.59 5.70 2.48
N SER A 36 8.88 4.97 1.62
CA SER A 36 9.49 4.03 0.70
C SER A 36 9.96 4.74 -0.56
N ILE A 37 11.11 4.30 -1.08
CA ILE A 37 11.75 4.86 -2.26
C ILE A 37 11.90 3.79 -3.34
N TYR A 38 11.56 4.17 -4.57
CA TYR A 38 11.79 3.35 -5.78
C TYR A 38 12.52 4.20 -6.80
N LEU A 39 13.73 3.77 -7.17
CA LEU A 39 14.56 4.47 -8.15
C LEU A 39 14.73 3.57 -9.37
N PRO A 40 14.09 3.91 -10.50
CA PRO A 40 14.33 3.19 -11.75
C PRO A 40 15.83 3.15 -12.08
N SER A 41 16.32 2.00 -12.53
CA SER A 41 17.75 1.76 -12.71
C SER A 41 18.07 0.87 -13.91
N GLY A 42 19.31 0.97 -14.39
CA GLY A 42 19.87 0.09 -15.41
C GLY A 42 20.60 -1.12 -14.80
N SER A 43 20.84 -2.15 -15.59
CA SER A 43 21.73 -3.26 -15.20
C SER A 43 23.15 -2.76 -14.96
N GLY A 44 23.83 -3.29 -13.92
CA GLY A 44 25.21 -2.90 -13.60
C GLY A 44 25.35 -1.51 -12.96
N THR A 45 24.24 -0.94 -12.48
CA THR A 45 24.25 0.32 -11.75
C THR A 45 24.37 0.13 -10.25
N SER A 46 24.83 1.16 -9.55
CA SER A 46 24.76 1.32 -8.09
C SER A 46 24.02 2.61 -7.72
N SER A 47 23.58 2.73 -6.46
CA SER A 47 22.91 3.94 -5.97
C SER A 47 23.45 4.40 -4.62
N ASP A 48 23.58 5.71 -4.48
CA ASP A 48 23.81 6.40 -3.21
C ASP A 48 22.63 7.33 -2.94
N VAL A 49 21.96 7.13 -1.81
CA VAL A 49 20.77 7.91 -1.44
C VAL A 49 20.98 8.57 -0.09
N SER A 50 20.67 9.85 -0.04
CA SER A 50 20.69 10.64 1.18
C SER A 50 19.47 11.54 1.26
N TYR A 51 19.11 11.93 2.47
CA TYR A 51 17.93 12.75 2.73
C TYR A 51 18.19 13.78 3.81
N ARG A 52 17.40 14.84 3.81
CA ARG A 52 17.39 15.86 4.86
C ARG A 52 16.03 16.51 4.95
N LYS A 53 15.71 17.08 6.10
CA LYS A 53 14.51 17.92 6.22
C LYS A 53 14.73 19.19 5.37
N VAL A 54 13.70 19.67 4.68
CA VAL A 54 13.78 20.93 3.93
C VAL A 54 14.23 22.05 4.87
N GLY A 55 15.26 22.80 4.45
CA GLY A 55 15.86 23.88 5.23
C GLY A 55 17.05 23.46 6.10
N GLU A 56 17.28 22.16 6.31
CA GLU A 56 18.52 21.68 6.94
C GLU A 56 19.67 21.65 5.93
N SER A 57 20.90 21.87 6.39
CA SER A 57 22.10 21.80 5.54
C SER A 57 22.68 20.40 5.46
N ALA A 58 22.62 19.63 6.55
CA ALA A 58 23.24 18.32 6.68
C ALA A 58 22.41 17.20 6.01
N TRP A 59 23.07 16.41 5.15
CA TRP A 59 22.49 15.22 4.55
C TRP A 59 22.71 13.99 5.45
N LYS A 60 21.68 13.15 5.57
CA LYS A 60 21.74 11.86 6.26
C LYS A 60 21.71 10.76 5.21
N ALA A 61 22.61 9.79 5.31
CA ALA A 61 22.57 8.61 4.44
C ALA A 61 21.32 7.78 4.76
N THR A 62 20.71 7.18 3.73
CA THR A 62 19.73 6.11 3.94
C THR A 62 20.45 4.79 4.18
N PHE A 63 19.70 3.77 4.59
CA PHE A 63 20.19 2.39 4.42
C PHE A 63 20.42 2.12 2.92
N PRO A 64 21.39 1.23 2.57
CA PRO A 64 21.60 0.84 1.18
C PRO A 64 20.32 0.32 0.55
N LEU A 65 20.01 0.82 -0.65
CA LEU A 65 18.86 0.33 -1.40
C LEU A 65 19.20 -1.01 -2.05
N TYR A 66 18.18 -1.85 -2.16
CA TYR A 66 18.24 -3.13 -2.84
C TYR A 66 17.97 -2.97 -4.33
N HIS A 67 18.80 -3.58 -5.17
CA HIS A 67 18.56 -3.58 -6.61
C HIS A 67 17.61 -4.73 -7.00
N ASP A 68 16.35 -4.40 -7.28
CA ASP A 68 15.39 -5.34 -7.87
C ASP A 68 15.68 -5.47 -9.37
N MET A 69 16.53 -6.44 -9.73
CA MET A 69 16.96 -6.69 -11.11
C MET A 69 15.80 -7.10 -12.04
N GLU A 70 14.76 -7.73 -11.50
CA GLU A 70 13.58 -8.16 -12.27
C GLU A 70 12.74 -6.94 -12.68
N ARG A 71 12.60 -5.98 -11.77
CA ARG A 71 11.85 -4.75 -12.00
C ARG A 71 12.69 -3.57 -12.49
N LYS A 72 14.02 -3.73 -12.55
CA LYS A 72 14.98 -2.70 -12.96
C LYS A 72 14.84 -1.42 -12.14
N GLU A 73 14.80 -1.57 -10.82
CA GLU A 73 14.76 -0.44 -9.90
C GLU A 73 15.44 -0.74 -8.56
N PHE A 74 16.03 0.27 -7.92
CA PHE A 74 16.44 0.23 -6.53
C PHE A 74 15.25 0.48 -5.59
N ARG A 75 15.21 -0.24 -4.48
CA ARG A 75 14.12 -0.22 -3.50
C ARG A 75 14.65 -0.07 -2.08
N GLY A 76 14.01 0.77 -1.29
CA GLY A 76 14.38 0.93 0.12
C GLY A 76 13.36 1.73 0.91
N SER A 77 13.73 2.07 2.14
CA SER A 77 12.93 2.90 3.02
C SER A 77 13.78 3.91 3.77
N ILE A 78 13.21 5.08 3.97
CA ILE A 78 13.68 6.09 4.90
C ILE A 78 12.75 6.04 6.11
N VAL A 79 13.30 5.80 7.30
CA VAL A 79 12.55 5.60 8.55
C VAL A 79 12.91 6.68 9.56
N LEU A 80 12.16 6.75 10.66
CA LEU A 80 12.38 7.71 11.76
C LEU A 80 12.26 9.17 11.31
N LEU A 81 11.35 9.43 10.38
CA LEU A 81 10.99 10.76 9.90
C LEU A 81 10.01 11.42 10.86
N ASN A 82 9.98 12.75 10.82
CA ASN A 82 8.96 13.53 11.51
C ASN A 82 7.68 13.57 10.68
N GLU A 83 6.55 13.60 11.36
CA GLU A 83 5.23 13.78 10.77
C GLU A 83 5.07 15.17 10.14
N ASP A 84 4.19 15.29 9.14
CA ASP A 84 3.85 16.55 8.45
C ASP A 84 5.07 17.35 7.96
N THR A 85 6.16 16.66 7.64
CA THR A 85 7.46 17.27 7.38
C THR A 85 7.88 17.03 5.93
N GLU A 86 8.32 18.09 5.27
CA GLU A 86 8.87 18.02 3.92
C GLU A 86 10.36 17.65 3.98
N TYR A 87 10.75 16.72 3.11
CA TYR A 87 12.11 16.20 3.00
C TYR A 87 12.63 16.37 1.58
N GLU A 88 13.92 16.69 1.47
CA GLU A 88 14.69 16.55 0.24
C GLU A 88 15.41 15.20 0.25
N VAL A 89 15.40 14.51 -0.89
CA VAL A 89 16.13 13.27 -1.11
C VAL A 89 17.04 13.47 -2.29
N ARG A 90 18.34 13.28 -2.09
CA ARG A 90 19.33 13.25 -3.15
C ARG A 90 19.59 11.80 -3.54
N THR A 91 19.40 11.51 -4.81
CA THR A 91 19.59 10.18 -5.41
C THR A 91 20.70 10.28 -6.43
N ILE A 92 21.76 9.50 -6.22
CA ILE A 92 22.88 9.38 -7.16
C ILE A 92 22.84 7.97 -7.73
N ILE A 93 22.86 7.85 -9.05
CA ILE A 93 23.01 6.56 -9.76
C ILE A 93 24.35 6.58 -10.47
N LYS A 94 25.08 5.47 -10.38
CA LYS A 94 26.37 5.28 -11.03
C LYS A 94 26.37 4.06 -11.93
N THR A 95 27.08 4.12 -13.04
CA THR A 95 27.42 2.97 -13.89
C THR A 95 28.93 2.78 -13.83
N GLY A 96 29.38 1.73 -13.13
CA GLY A 96 30.78 1.68 -12.69
C GLY A 96 31.07 2.84 -11.73
N ASP A 97 32.08 3.65 -12.05
CA ASP A 97 32.47 4.82 -11.25
C ASP A 97 31.86 6.15 -11.75
N GLU A 98 31.22 6.15 -12.92
CA GLU A 98 30.64 7.35 -13.51
C GLU A 98 29.26 7.64 -12.92
N VAL A 99 29.05 8.86 -12.43
CA VAL A 99 27.73 9.35 -12.00
C VAL A 99 26.89 9.63 -13.24
N THR A 100 25.87 8.81 -13.47
CA THR A 100 24.95 8.95 -14.58
C THR A 100 23.72 9.77 -14.21
N GLU A 101 23.35 9.81 -12.93
CA GLU A 101 22.29 10.69 -12.41
C GLU A 101 22.63 11.24 -11.04
N ASP A 102 22.29 12.50 -10.83
CA ASP A 102 22.30 13.18 -9.52
C ASP A 102 21.08 14.09 -9.47
N LYS A 103 20.07 13.67 -8.70
CA LYS A 103 18.77 14.34 -8.62
C LYS A 103 18.43 14.63 -7.17
N ILE A 104 17.86 15.81 -6.95
CA ILE A 104 17.20 16.15 -5.69
C ILE A 104 15.69 16.16 -5.95
N SER A 105 14.96 15.36 -5.19
CA SER A 105 13.50 15.29 -5.23
C SER A 105 12.93 15.57 -3.84
N ARG A 106 11.62 15.80 -3.76
CA ARG A 106 10.93 16.10 -2.50
C ARG A 106 9.75 15.18 -2.26
N PHE A 107 9.51 14.88 -1.00
CA PHE A 107 8.27 14.29 -0.52
C PHE A 107 7.89 14.91 0.82
N LYS A 108 6.63 14.76 1.22
CA LYS A 108 6.14 15.20 2.53
C LYS A 108 5.55 14.01 3.28
N THR A 109 5.91 13.78 4.53
CA THR A 109 5.27 12.75 5.36
C THR A 109 3.79 13.09 5.60
N TRP A 110 2.98 12.08 5.92
CA TRP A 110 1.57 12.29 6.24
C TRP A 110 1.42 13.13 7.51
N THR A 111 0.29 13.81 7.60
CA THR A 111 -0.16 14.55 8.79
C THR A 111 -1.42 13.90 9.34
N ALA A 112 -1.57 13.79 10.65
CA ALA A 112 -2.78 13.32 11.34
C ALA A 112 -3.92 14.32 11.21
N THR A 113 -3.60 15.60 10.97
CA THR A 113 -4.54 16.71 10.86
C THR A 113 -4.51 17.30 9.45
N PRO A 114 -5.02 16.58 8.43
CA PRO A 114 -5.03 17.09 7.07
C PRO A 114 -6.01 18.25 6.95
N THR A 115 -5.72 19.18 6.04
CA THR A 115 -6.60 20.31 5.76
C THR A 115 -7.94 19.81 5.22
N ILE A 116 -9.03 20.24 5.87
CA ILE A 116 -10.40 19.93 5.44
C ILE A 116 -10.86 21.00 4.46
N GLY A 117 -11.17 20.58 3.24
CA GLY A 117 -11.68 21.48 2.20
C GLY A 117 -13.19 21.60 2.19
N ARG A 118 -13.91 20.54 2.60
CA ARG A 118 -15.36 20.55 2.72
C ARG A 118 -15.87 19.48 3.68
N GLU A 119 -17.10 19.68 4.13
CA GLU A 119 -17.82 18.75 5.00
C GLU A 119 -19.05 18.20 4.28
N VAL A 120 -19.37 16.92 4.54
CA VAL A 120 -20.56 16.24 3.99
C VAL A 120 -21.20 15.43 5.11
N LEU A 121 -22.51 15.49 5.27
CA LEU A 121 -23.23 14.71 6.27
C LEU A 121 -23.17 13.21 5.96
N LEU A 122 -22.96 12.37 6.96
CA LEU A 122 -22.97 10.92 6.80
C LEU A 122 -24.36 10.41 6.41
N SER A 123 -25.41 11.06 6.93
CA SER A 123 -26.81 10.74 6.61
C SER A 123 -27.17 10.87 5.14
N SER A 124 -26.46 11.67 4.33
CA SER A 124 -26.72 11.77 2.89
C SER A 124 -26.45 10.46 2.13
N PHE A 125 -25.75 9.53 2.78
CA PHE A 125 -25.42 8.21 2.23
C PHE A 125 -26.22 7.08 2.88
N LEU A 126 -27.19 7.39 3.74
CA LEU A 126 -28.02 6.39 4.41
C LEU A 126 -28.90 5.65 3.39
N LYS A 127 -28.89 4.32 3.47
CA LYS A 127 -29.66 3.41 2.63
C LYS A 127 -30.62 2.60 3.50
N SER A 128 -31.88 2.56 3.05
CA SER A 128 -32.97 1.81 3.70
C SER A 128 -33.12 2.10 5.21
N GLY A 129 -32.67 3.27 5.67
CA GLY A 129 -32.68 3.66 7.09
C GLY A 129 -31.74 2.87 8.00
N LYS A 130 -30.81 2.05 7.47
CA LYS A 130 -30.06 1.06 8.27
C LYS A 130 -28.55 1.10 8.10
N TYR A 131 -28.07 1.13 6.86
CA TYR A 131 -26.64 1.07 6.53
C TYR A 131 -26.26 2.26 5.64
N VAL A 132 -24.97 2.56 5.57
CA VAL A 132 -24.45 3.71 4.84
C VAL A 132 -23.55 3.23 3.71
N ASP A 133 -23.78 3.77 2.51
CA ASP A 133 -22.98 3.48 1.33
C ASP A 133 -22.44 4.79 0.73
N VAL A 134 -21.20 5.13 1.11
CA VAL A 134 -20.49 6.33 0.69
C VAL A 134 -19.93 6.12 -0.70
N GLN A 135 -20.51 6.80 -1.69
CA GLN A 135 -20.14 6.65 -3.08
C GLN A 135 -19.56 7.95 -3.64
N ASN A 136 -18.48 7.83 -4.40
CA ASN A 136 -17.92 8.92 -5.23
C ASN A 136 -17.49 10.18 -4.45
N LEU A 137 -17.07 10.06 -3.18
CA LEU A 137 -16.44 11.17 -2.48
C LEU A 137 -14.96 11.27 -2.85
N LYS A 138 -14.59 12.32 -3.58
CA LYS A 138 -13.21 12.57 -4.00
C LYS A 138 -12.70 13.88 -3.42
N GLY A 139 -11.84 13.78 -2.40
CA GLY A 139 -10.99 14.88 -1.94
C GLY A 139 -9.63 14.87 -2.65
N SER A 140 -8.67 15.58 -2.09
CA SER A 140 -7.27 15.60 -2.54
C SER A 140 -6.29 15.59 -1.35
N PRO A 141 -4.98 15.36 -1.57
CA PRO A 141 -3.97 15.43 -0.51
C PRO A 141 -3.97 16.75 0.27
N THR A 142 -4.39 17.85 -0.37
CA THR A 142 -4.41 19.20 0.20
C THR A 142 -5.79 19.68 0.63
N SER A 143 -6.84 18.88 0.38
CA SER A 143 -8.23 19.27 0.57
C SER A 143 -9.08 18.02 0.82
N TRP A 144 -9.03 17.53 2.06
CA TRP A 144 -9.75 16.34 2.49
C TRP A 144 -11.23 16.64 2.69
N ILE A 145 -12.07 15.62 2.52
CA ILE A 145 -13.50 15.70 2.83
C ILE A 145 -13.74 15.13 4.22
N ARG A 146 -14.33 15.92 5.11
CA ARG A 146 -14.82 15.43 6.39
C ARG A 146 -16.25 14.91 6.25
N LEU A 147 -16.46 13.64 6.56
CA LEU A 147 -17.78 13.08 6.77
C LEU A 147 -18.21 13.38 8.21
N ILE A 148 -19.32 14.12 8.34
CA ILE A 148 -19.88 14.49 9.64
C ILE A 148 -20.76 13.34 10.13
N PRO A 149 -20.46 12.73 11.29
CA PRO A 149 -21.23 11.61 11.83
C PRO A 149 -22.54 12.09 12.49
N ASP A 150 -23.42 12.71 11.71
CA ASP A 150 -24.69 13.28 12.17
C ASP A 150 -25.74 12.22 12.56
N ILE A 151 -25.47 10.95 12.24
CA ILE A 151 -26.29 9.80 12.61
C ILE A 151 -25.46 8.68 13.22
N ALA A 152 -26.07 7.90 14.11
CA ALA A 152 -25.55 6.59 14.48
C ALA A 152 -25.99 5.55 13.44
N ILE A 153 -25.05 4.71 12.99
CA ILE A 153 -25.37 3.60 12.09
C ILE A 153 -25.73 2.37 12.91
N ASN A 154 -26.86 1.74 12.59
CA ASN A 154 -27.23 0.43 13.13
C ASN A 154 -27.82 -0.45 12.02
N ALA A 155 -26.94 -1.19 11.36
CA ALA A 155 -27.32 -2.06 10.25
C ALA A 155 -27.90 -3.41 10.70
N GLY A 156 -27.79 -3.73 11.99
CA GLY A 156 -28.10 -5.05 12.55
C GLY A 156 -27.39 -6.15 11.78
N THR A 157 -28.09 -7.25 11.53
CA THR A 157 -27.60 -8.40 10.73
C THR A 157 -28.27 -8.49 9.35
N SER A 158 -29.07 -7.50 8.97
CA SER A 158 -29.84 -7.52 7.70
C SER A 158 -29.04 -7.07 6.48
N SER A 159 -27.93 -6.36 6.68
CA SER A 159 -26.99 -5.96 5.64
C SER A 159 -25.65 -6.60 5.91
N ASP A 160 -24.91 -6.98 4.87
CA ASP A 160 -23.55 -7.53 4.99
C ASP A 160 -22.55 -6.54 5.57
N TYR A 161 -22.87 -5.24 5.47
CA TYR A 161 -22.05 -4.16 6.01
C TYR A 161 -22.87 -3.05 6.66
N ALA A 162 -22.27 -2.33 7.61
CA ALA A 162 -22.87 -1.13 8.20
C ALA A 162 -22.45 0.15 7.48
N LEU A 163 -21.18 0.28 7.13
CA LEU A 163 -20.63 1.41 6.38
C LEU A 163 -19.77 0.90 5.24
N ARG A 164 -20.00 1.35 4.00
CA ARG A 164 -19.14 1.00 2.86
C ARG A 164 -18.62 2.26 2.18
N PHE A 165 -17.38 2.19 1.71
CA PHE A 165 -16.79 3.20 0.84
C PHE A 165 -16.56 2.61 -0.55
N VAL A 166 -17.14 3.26 -1.55
CA VAL A 166 -17.03 2.92 -2.97
C VAL A 166 -16.50 4.11 -3.74
N ASN A 167 -15.46 3.89 -4.54
CA ASN A 167 -14.84 4.91 -5.39
C ASN A 167 -14.61 6.23 -4.63
N SER A 168 -14.11 6.15 -3.40
CA SER A 168 -13.96 7.32 -2.52
C SER A 168 -12.51 7.48 -2.07
N SER A 169 -12.02 8.71 -1.99
CA SER A 169 -10.64 8.99 -1.62
C SER A 169 -10.45 10.33 -0.91
N TYR A 170 -9.46 10.39 -0.03
CA TYR A 170 -9.15 11.55 0.83
C TYR A 170 -10.36 11.96 1.68
N VAL A 171 -10.91 10.97 2.39
CA VAL A 171 -12.09 11.14 3.24
C VAL A 171 -11.73 10.81 4.68
N ILE A 172 -12.16 11.65 5.61
CA ILE A 172 -12.01 11.45 7.05
C ILE A 172 -13.38 11.35 7.70
N LEU A 173 -13.58 10.30 8.49
CA LEU A 173 -14.73 10.12 9.36
C LEU A 173 -14.20 9.99 10.79
N GLU A 174 -14.58 10.93 11.64
CA GLU A 174 -14.14 10.97 13.02
C GLU A 174 -15.33 10.84 13.98
N GLY A 175 -15.21 10.03 15.04
CA GLY A 175 -16.19 9.97 16.12
C GLY A 175 -17.51 9.26 15.80
N ALA A 176 -17.57 8.48 14.71
CA ALA A 176 -18.81 7.80 14.31
C ALA A 176 -19.15 6.60 15.19
N ASN A 177 -20.45 6.40 15.47
CA ASN A 177 -20.97 5.20 16.10
C ASN A 177 -21.51 4.24 15.02
N ILE A 178 -20.83 3.10 14.83
CA ILE A 178 -21.10 2.12 13.77
C ILE A 178 -21.42 0.77 14.40
N LYS A 179 -22.69 0.35 14.29
CA LYS A 179 -23.18 -0.93 14.81
C LYS A 179 -23.71 -1.81 13.68
N GLY A 180 -23.48 -3.11 13.81
CA GLY A 180 -24.02 -4.09 12.86
C GLY A 180 -23.12 -4.29 11.65
N GLY A 181 -23.70 -4.92 10.64
CA GLY A 181 -22.97 -5.54 9.54
C GLY A 181 -22.88 -7.03 9.79
N ARG A 182 -23.68 -7.80 9.06
CA ARG A 182 -23.75 -9.26 9.15
C ARG A 182 -22.37 -9.87 8.96
N LEU A 183 -21.59 -9.35 8.00
CA LEU A 183 -20.22 -9.79 7.75
C LEU A 183 -19.22 -8.76 8.28
N ASN A 184 -19.35 -7.49 7.89
CA ASN A 184 -18.35 -6.47 8.17
C ASN A 184 -18.96 -5.20 8.76
N ALA A 185 -18.37 -4.55 9.76
CA ALA A 185 -18.90 -3.24 10.15
C ALA A 185 -18.57 -2.17 9.11
N VAL A 186 -17.30 -2.05 8.71
CA VAL A 186 -16.87 -1.14 7.66
C VAL A 186 -16.29 -1.94 6.49
N ASP A 187 -16.68 -1.62 5.26
CA ASP A 187 -16.20 -2.24 4.03
C ASP A 187 -15.58 -1.19 3.09
N LEU A 188 -14.25 -1.15 3.01
CA LEU A 188 -13.52 -0.32 2.07
C LEU A 188 -13.30 -1.15 0.80
N LEU A 189 -14.01 -0.85 -0.28
CA LEU A 189 -13.77 -1.56 -1.54
C LEU A 189 -12.40 -1.20 -2.13
N SER A 190 -11.90 -2.01 -3.06
CA SER A 190 -10.59 -1.76 -3.71
C SER A 190 -10.52 -0.46 -4.52
N THR A 191 -11.66 0.18 -4.75
CA THR A 191 -11.79 1.50 -5.38
C THR A 191 -11.73 2.66 -4.37
N ALA A 192 -11.64 2.36 -3.07
CA ALA A 192 -11.44 3.33 -2.02
C ALA A 192 -9.95 3.39 -1.62
N SER A 193 -9.44 4.60 -1.44
CA SER A 193 -8.07 4.87 -0.98
C SER A 193 -8.08 6.05 -0.01
N ASP A 194 -7.03 6.22 0.81
CA ASP A 194 -6.88 7.44 1.62
C ASP A 194 -8.12 7.74 2.50
N ILE A 195 -8.69 6.70 3.11
CA ILE A 195 -9.81 6.79 4.04
C ILE A 195 -9.28 6.76 5.46
N ARG A 196 -9.68 7.72 6.30
CA ARG A 196 -9.34 7.78 7.71
C ARG A 196 -10.58 7.59 8.57
N LEU A 197 -10.54 6.56 9.41
CA LEU A 197 -11.53 6.33 10.46
C LEU A 197 -10.84 6.64 11.79
N ILE A 198 -11.26 7.71 12.46
CA ILE A 198 -10.60 8.21 13.67
C ILE A 198 -11.60 8.18 14.82
N ASN A 199 -11.23 7.59 15.95
CA ASN A 199 -12.07 7.56 17.16
C ASN A 199 -13.49 7.03 16.94
N CYS A 200 -13.70 6.17 15.93
CA CYS A 200 -14.99 5.57 15.65
C CYS A 200 -15.27 4.38 16.57
N ASN A 201 -16.47 4.30 17.12
CA ASN A 201 -16.94 3.14 17.86
C ASN A 201 -17.54 2.12 16.89
N ILE A 202 -16.83 1.02 16.66
CA ILE A 202 -17.22 -0.05 15.73
C ILE A 202 -17.56 -1.30 16.53
N SER A 203 -18.81 -1.76 16.50
CA SER A 203 -19.26 -2.86 17.36
C SER A 203 -20.41 -3.69 16.76
N LYS A 204 -20.68 -4.84 17.38
CA LYS A 204 -21.82 -5.73 17.05
C LYS A 204 -21.89 -6.15 15.57
N TRP A 205 -20.74 -6.39 14.95
CA TRP A 205 -20.59 -6.90 13.59
C TRP A 205 -20.25 -8.39 13.59
N GLY A 206 -20.36 -9.01 12.42
CA GLY A 206 -20.00 -10.41 12.19
C GLY A 206 -21.11 -11.38 12.60
N ARG A 207 -21.01 -12.60 12.07
CA ARG A 207 -21.95 -13.68 12.37
C ARG A 207 -21.59 -14.36 13.69
N PRO A 208 -22.57 -14.72 14.53
CA PRO A 208 -22.31 -15.55 15.69
C PRO A 208 -21.95 -16.97 15.24
N ALA A 209 -20.82 -17.48 15.73
CA ALA A 209 -20.47 -18.89 15.62
C ALA A 209 -21.36 -19.71 16.56
N VAL A 210 -21.98 -20.76 16.05
CA VAL A 210 -22.84 -21.66 16.86
C VAL A 210 -22.29 -23.08 16.95
N SER A 211 -21.38 -23.46 16.04
CA SER A 211 -20.74 -24.78 16.05
C SER A 211 -19.33 -24.71 15.44
N GLN A 212 -18.61 -25.82 15.49
CA GLN A 212 -17.28 -25.97 14.89
C GLN A 212 -17.19 -27.31 14.16
N ASN A 213 -16.62 -27.33 12.96
CA ASN A 213 -16.43 -28.57 12.19
C ASN A 213 -15.14 -29.32 12.60
N ALA A 214 -14.97 -30.54 12.10
CA ALA A 214 -13.81 -31.39 12.40
C ALA A 214 -12.45 -30.79 11.96
N THR A 215 -12.45 -29.83 11.05
CA THR A 215 -11.24 -29.10 10.61
C THR A 215 -10.97 -27.84 11.44
N GLY A 216 -11.75 -27.58 12.49
CA GLY A 216 -11.58 -26.44 13.40
C GLY A 216 -12.21 -25.12 12.92
N HIS A 217 -12.98 -25.13 11.82
CA HIS A 217 -13.68 -23.92 11.36
C HIS A 217 -14.97 -23.70 12.16
N PHE A 218 -15.15 -22.49 12.67
CA PHE A 218 -16.40 -22.05 13.27
C PHE A 218 -17.48 -21.90 12.19
N LEU A 219 -18.68 -22.38 12.47
CA LEU A 219 -19.83 -22.32 11.57
C LEU A 219 -20.93 -21.45 12.16
N ASP A 220 -21.63 -20.72 11.30
CA ASP A 220 -22.85 -20.02 11.66
C ASP A 220 -24.05 -20.98 11.75
N LYS A 221 -25.22 -20.44 12.10
CA LYS A 221 -26.48 -21.19 12.24
C LYS A 221 -26.91 -21.95 10.98
N ASP A 222 -26.43 -21.54 9.80
CA ASP A 222 -26.75 -22.16 8.52
C ASP A 222 -25.65 -23.15 8.09
N GLY A 223 -24.69 -23.45 8.98
CA GLY A 223 -23.59 -24.38 8.72
C GLY A 223 -22.48 -23.78 7.86
N VAL A 224 -22.50 -22.48 7.59
CA VAL A 224 -21.50 -21.80 6.76
C VAL A 224 -20.33 -21.37 7.63
N ALA A 225 -19.10 -21.61 7.15
CA ALA A 225 -17.91 -21.17 7.85
C ALA A 225 -17.94 -19.64 8.07
N VAL A 226 -17.72 -19.24 9.32
CA VAL A 226 -17.48 -17.84 9.69
C VAL A 226 -16.04 -17.52 9.30
N ASN A 227 -15.89 -16.74 8.23
CA ASN A 227 -14.60 -16.42 7.64
C ASN A 227 -14.69 -15.07 6.91
N TYR A 228 -13.65 -14.24 7.08
CA TYR A 228 -13.57 -12.86 6.57
C TYR A 228 -14.65 -11.89 7.11
N ASP A 229 -15.30 -12.24 8.22
CA ASP A 229 -16.12 -11.31 9.00
C ASP A 229 -15.17 -10.37 9.76
N SER A 230 -15.32 -9.05 9.63
CA SER A 230 -14.34 -8.09 10.16
C SER A 230 -14.94 -6.75 10.62
N GLY A 231 -14.30 -6.11 11.60
CA GLY A 231 -14.69 -4.75 12.01
C GLY A 231 -14.44 -3.74 10.91
N VAL A 232 -13.30 -3.86 10.22
CA VAL A 232 -12.95 -3.07 9.05
C VAL A 232 -12.36 -3.98 8.00
N LYS A 233 -13.05 -4.12 6.88
CA LYS A 233 -12.60 -4.83 5.69
C LYS A 233 -11.95 -3.85 4.72
N ILE A 234 -10.74 -4.15 4.27
CA ILE A 234 -9.98 -3.39 3.26
C ILE A 234 -9.83 -4.24 2.00
N GLY A 235 -10.32 -3.70 0.89
CA GLY A 235 -10.40 -4.38 -0.39
C GLY A 235 -9.07 -4.91 -0.91
N LYS A 236 -9.16 -6.14 -1.44
CA LYS A 236 -8.27 -6.88 -2.35
C LYS A 236 -6.75 -6.59 -2.16
N ALA A 237 -6.13 -7.47 -1.35
CA ALA A 237 -4.70 -7.63 -1.03
C ALA A 237 -4.22 -7.03 0.31
N LYS A 238 -4.70 -5.86 0.73
CA LYS A 238 -4.24 -5.25 2.01
C LYS A 238 -4.74 -6.03 3.23
N ASN A 239 -5.98 -6.53 3.19
CA ASN A 239 -6.56 -7.31 4.28
C ASN A 239 -5.80 -8.58 4.64
N ILE A 240 -5.46 -9.39 3.64
CA ILE A 240 -4.76 -10.67 3.86
C ILE A 240 -3.44 -10.45 4.60
N VAL A 241 -2.75 -9.36 4.29
CA VAL A 241 -1.50 -8.99 4.94
C VAL A 241 -1.74 -8.47 6.36
N VAL A 242 -2.69 -7.53 6.55
CA VAL A 242 -3.01 -6.99 7.88
C VAL A 242 -3.53 -8.08 8.83
N GLU A 243 -4.46 -8.92 8.37
CA GLU A 243 -5.06 -10.01 9.14
C GLU A 243 -4.02 -11.08 9.51
N SER A 244 -3.13 -11.42 8.58
CA SER A 244 -2.04 -12.35 8.88
C SER A 244 -1.05 -11.78 9.89
N LEU A 245 -0.71 -10.49 9.82
CA LEU A 245 0.11 -9.81 10.83
C LEU A 245 -0.59 -9.79 12.20
N GLN A 246 -1.89 -9.49 12.23
CA GLN A 246 -2.68 -9.46 13.45
C GLN A 246 -2.71 -10.84 14.14
N PHE A 247 -2.95 -11.91 13.39
CA PHE A 247 -2.91 -13.29 13.91
C PHE A 247 -1.56 -13.61 14.58
N LEU A 248 -0.45 -13.25 13.95
CA LEU A 248 0.89 -13.51 14.49
C LEU A 248 1.17 -12.70 15.76
N VAL A 249 0.63 -11.48 15.86
CA VAL A 249 0.73 -10.64 17.07
C VAL A 249 -0.13 -11.20 18.22
N GLU A 250 -1.39 -11.57 17.95
CA GLU A 250 -2.31 -12.11 18.96
C GLU A 250 -1.83 -13.44 19.55
N ASN A 251 -1.21 -14.29 18.72
CA ASN A 251 -0.60 -15.53 19.16
C ASN A 251 0.80 -15.35 19.77
N LYS A 252 1.26 -14.10 19.97
CA LYS A 252 2.57 -13.74 20.54
C LYS A 252 3.75 -14.36 19.79
N LEU A 253 3.59 -14.60 18.48
CA LEU A 253 4.63 -15.16 17.62
C LEU A 253 5.58 -14.06 17.13
N VAL A 254 5.06 -12.85 16.91
CA VAL A 254 5.83 -11.69 16.46
C VAL A 254 5.42 -10.42 17.21
N LYS A 255 6.32 -9.43 17.25
CA LYS A 255 6.03 -8.06 17.63
C LYS A 255 6.22 -7.16 16.41
N VAL A 256 5.16 -6.53 15.92
CA VAL A 256 5.24 -5.58 14.79
C VAL A 256 5.46 -4.17 15.34
N TYR A 257 6.51 -3.50 14.88
CA TYR A 257 6.84 -2.11 15.22
C TYR A 257 6.32 -1.12 14.18
N GLY A 258 6.19 -1.56 12.93
CA GLY A 258 5.63 -0.75 11.85
C GLY A 258 5.52 -1.56 10.57
N PHE A 259 4.57 -1.22 9.71
CA PHE A 259 4.43 -1.85 8.41
C PHE A 259 3.85 -0.88 7.39
N VAL A 260 4.19 -1.08 6.11
CA VAL A 260 3.67 -0.30 4.98
C VAL A 260 3.27 -1.29 3.89
N ILE A 261 1.99 -1.30 3.50
CA ILE A 261 1.49 -2.19 2.43
C ILE A 261 1.31 -1.40 1.15
N MET A 262 2.16 -1.70 0.18
CA MET A 262 2.17 -1.12 -1.15
C MET A 262 1.42 -2.03 -2.13
N PRO A 263 0.99 -1.53 -3.31
CA PRO A 263 0.29 -2.36 -4.30
C PRO A 263 1.07 -3.60 -4.77
N ASN A 264 2.41 -3.60 -4.68
CA ASN A 264 3.28 -4.67 -5.19
C ASN A 264 4.29 -5.26 -4.17
N HIS A 265 4.36 -4.77 -2.93
CA HIS A 265 5.19 -5.34 -1.84
C HIS A 265 4.79 -4.77 -0.48
N ILE A 266 5.39 -5.28 0.59
CA ILE A 266 5.23 -4.80 1.97
C ILE A 266 6.60 -4.45 2.55
N HIS A 267 6.67 -3.37 3.32
CA HIS A 267 7.74 -3.14 4.30
C HIS A 267 7.22 -3.52 5.69
N LEU A 268 8.01 -4.27 6.44
CA LEU A 268 7.62 -4.78 7.74
C LEU A 268 8.80 -4.67 8.69
N ILE A 269 8.62 -3.91 9.77
CA ILE A 269 9.55 -3.83 10.88
C ILE A 269 8.91 -4.64 12.00
N TRP A 270 9.47 -5.81 12.27
CA TRP A 270 8.97 -6.69 13.32
C TRP A 270 10.09 -7.47 13.98
N ARG A 271 9.77 -8.13 15.09
CA ARG A 271 10.65 -9.06 15.78
C ARG A 271 9.93 -10.39 15.94
N ASN A 272 10.57 -11.47 15.52
CA ASN A 272 10.15 -12.82 15.86
C ASN A 272 10.32 -13.05 17.36
N ILE A 273 9.24 -13.47 18.04
CA ILE A 273 9.23 -13.80 19.46
C ILE A 273 9.33 -15.32 19.63
N GLN A 274 8.51 -16.08 18.89
CA GLN A 274 8.40 -17.53 19.02
C GLN A 274 8.13 -18.18 17.67
N MET A 275 8.59 -19.42 17.49
CA MET A 275 8.28 -20.28 16.36
C MET A 275 6.78 -20.53 16.21
N ASN A 276 6.28 -20.50 14.97
CA ASN A 276 4.93 -20.95 14.65
C ASN A 276 4.93 -22.47 14.43
N LYS A 277 4.84 -23.22 15.54
CA LYS A 277 5.00 -24.69 15.56
C LYS A 277 6.39 -25.11 15.05
N LYS A 278 6.48 -25.54 13.79
CA LYS A 278 7.73 -26.00 13.13
C LYS A 278 8.28 -25.00 12.12
N GLU A 279 7.58 -23.90 11.87
CA GLU A 279 7.94 -22.90 10.87
C GLU A 279 8.26 -21.56 11.54
N HIS A 280 9.14 -20.79 10.91
CA HIS A 280 9.42 -19.43 11.34
C HIS A 280 8.20 -18.53 11.04
N PRO A 281 7.86 -17.53 11.89
CA PRO A 281 6.69 -16.69 11.66
C PRO A 281 6.69 -15.97 10.31
N ASP A 282 7.85 -15.54 9.83
CA ASP A 282 8.08 -14.97 8.49
C ASP A 282 7.75 -15.95 7.36
N GLU A 283 8.22 -17.19 7.45
CA GLU A 283 7.89 -18.24 6.47
C GLU A 283 6.38 -18.55 6.47
N SER A 284 5.80 -18.67 7.66
CA SER A 284 4.38 -18.96 7.83
C SER A 284 3.50 -17.82 7.31
N PHE A 285 3.92 -16.56 7.53
CA PHE A 285 3.29 -15.37 6.98
C PHE A 285 3.30 -15.38 5.45
N LEU A 286 4.48 -15.55 4.83
CA LEU A 286 4.63 -15.54 3.38
C LEU A 286 3.84 -16.68 2.73
N LYS A 287 3.90 -17.88 3.30
CA LYS A 287 3.18 -19.06 2.81
C LYS A 287 1.66 -18.90 2.93
N PHE A 288 1.17 -18.47 4.08
CA PHE A 288 -0.25 -18.25 4.32
C PHE A 288 -0.81 -17.19 3.37
N THR A 289 -0.19 -16.01 3.34
CA THR A 289 -0.64 -14.90 2.50
C THR A 289 -0.55 -15.23 1.00
N ALA A 290 0.48 -15.94 0.54
CA ALA A 290 0.56 -16.43 -0.84
C ALA A 290 -0.58 -17.41 -1.19
N HIS A 291 -0.92 -18.31 -0.27
CA HIS A 291 -2.04 -19.23 -0.47
C HIS A 291 -3.37 -18.49 -0.55
N GLN A 292 -3.59 -17.51 0.34
CA GLN A 292 -4.78 -16.66 0.31
C GLN A 292 -4.84 -15.84 -0.98
N PHE A 293 -3.75 -15.22 -1.44
CA PHE A 293 -3.72 -14.50 -2.72
C PHE A 293 -4.08 -15.39 -3.90
N LYS A 294 -3.52 -16.61 -3.97
CA LYS A 294 -3.86 -17.58 -5.02
C LYS A 294 -5.36 -17.91 -5.01
N LYS A 295 -5.90 -18.20 -3.82
CA LYS A 295 -7.30 -18.56 -3.65
C LYS A 295 -8.21 -17.43 -4.10
N GLU A 296 -7.93 -16.21 -3.65
CA GLU A 296 -8.70 -15.02 -4.02
C GLU A 296 -8.64 -14.74 -5.52
N LEU A 297 -7.45 -14.72 -6.11
CA LEU A 297 -7.29 -14.47 -7.55
C LEU A 297 -7.98 -15.54 -8.40
N LYS A 298 -7.95 -16.81 -7.97
CA LYS A 298 -8.68 -17.89 -8.65
C LYS A 298 -10.20 -17.68 -8.55
N ASN A 299 -10.71 -17.31 -7.38
CA ASN A 299 -12.15 -17.10 -7.18
C ASN A 299 -12.70 -15.91 -7.96
N THR A 300 -11.86 -14.92 -8.25
CA THR A 300 -12.24 -13.73 -9.03
C THR A 300 -11.92 -13.84 -10.52
N ASP A 301 -11.41 -14.99 -10.99
CA ASP A 301 -10.92 -15.18 -12.36
C ASP A 301 -9.85 -14.15 -12.79
N GLN A 302 -8.99 -13.77 -11.83
CA GLN A 302 -7.89 -12.81 -12.00
C GLN A 302 -6.51 -13.47 -11.80
N LEU A 303 -6.48 -14.81 -11.71
CA LEU A 303 -5.23 -15.56 -11.61
C LEU A 303 -4.59 -15.62 -13.00
N ASP A 304 -3.60 -14.75 -13.19
CA ASP A 304 -2.93 -14.49 -14.45
C ASP A 304 -1.57 -15.22 -14.54
N ASP A 305 -1.11 -15.46 -15.76
CA ASP A 305 0.14 -16.14 -16.12
C ASP A 305 1.37 -15.43 -15.56
N LYS A 306 1.29 -14.12 -15.27
CA LYS A 306 2.37 -13.37 -14.61
C LYS A 306 2.79 -13.91 -13.23
N TYR A 307 1.96 -14.73 -12.59
CA TYR A 307 2.29 -15.37 -11.32
C TYR A 307 2.84 -16.79 -11.49
N LEU A 308 2.84 -17.35 -12.70
CA LEU A 308 3.35 -18.69 -12.97
C LEU A 308 4.87 -18.72 -12.83
N VAL A 309 5.38 -19.78 -12.22
CA VAL A 309 6.81 -20.06 -12.14
C VAL A 309 7.05 -21.51 -12.52
N ASP A 310 8.11 -21.76 -13.28
CA ASP A 310 8.56 -23.13 -13.58
C ASP A 310 9.49 -23.60 -12.46
N LYS A 311 8.89 -24.09 -11.37
CA LYS A 311 9.61 -24.60 -10.19
C LYS A 311 9.00 -25.92 -9.72
N ALA A 312 9.86 -26.83 -9.28
CA ALA A 312 9.46 -28.15 -8.79
C ALA A 312 8.55 -28.09 -7.55
N ASP A 313 8.67 -27.05 -6.72
CA ASP A 313 7.97 -26.93 -5.45
C ASP A 313 6.66 -26.10 -5.53
N ARG A 314 6.41 -25.38 -6.62
CA ARG A 314 5.20 -24.57 -6.79
C ARG A 314 4.97 -24.15 -8.24
N LYS A 315 3.68 -24.08 -8.61
CA LYS A 315 3.23 -23.56 -9.90
C LYS A 315 3.05 -22.03 -9.94
N TYR A 316 2.80 -21.39 -8.78
CA TYR A 316 2.57 -19.95 -8.68
C TYR A 316 3.40 -19.33 -7.56
N GLN A 317 3.93 -18.12 -7.76
CA GLN A 317 4.70 -17.38 -6.77
C GLN A 317 4.18 -15.94 -6.62
N PHE A 318 3.89 -15.54 -5.37
CA PHE A 318 3.38 -14.20 -5.04
C PHE A 318 4.40 -13.34 -4.32
N TRP A 319 5.29 -13.95 -3.55
CA TRP A 319 6.37 -13.28 -2.83
C TRP A 319 7.73 -13.62 -3.46
N GLN A 320 8.63 -12.64 -3.47
CA GLN A 320 10.02 -12.87 -3.89
C GLN A 320 10.74 -13.74 -2.83
N ARG A 321 11.61 -14.67 -3.27
CA ARG A 321 12.35 -15.61 -2.38
C ARG A 321 13.36 -14.91 -1.47
N CYS A 322 13.84 -13.73 -1.87
CA CYS A 322 14.73 -12.89 -1.08
C CYS A 322 13.99 -11.59 -0.74
N PRO A 323 13.03 -11.60 0.20
CA PRO A 323 12.58 -10.34 0.78
C PRO A 323 13.80 -9.66 1.42
N LEU A 324 13.85 -8.34 1.40
CA LEU A 324 14.87 -7.58 2.13
C LEU A 324 14.73 -7.86 3.62
N LEU A 325 15.43 -8.89 4.10
CA LEU A 325 15.73 -9.12 5.49
C LEU A 325 16.95 -8.24 5.78
N GLN A 326 16.69 -6.97 6.11
CA GLN A 326 17.65 -6.13 6.84
C GLN A 326 17.33 -6.22 8.32
#